data_AF-A0A7V2AN51-F1
#
_entry.id   AF-A0A7V2AN51-F1
#
_cell.length_a   1.000
_cell.length_b   1.000
_cell.length_c   1.000
_cell.angle_alpha   90.00
_cell.angle_beta   90.00
_cell.angle_gamma   90.00
#
_symmetry.space_group_name_H-M   'P 1'
#
loop_
_entity.id
_entity.type
_entity.pdbx_description
1 polymer ?
#
loop_
_entity_poly.entity_id
_entity_poly.type
_entity_poly.pdbx_seq_one_letter_code
_entity_poly.pdbx_strand_id
1 'polypeptide(L)'
;KAGYQMVKEGDTVTKGQVLISGAVPVQGQEAQSRLVHAMGEVTARTWYEGKCPIKQKIIEKERTGRKNNKYSIVLFSGCLKLFHGKIPFKLYDKAEVKKKLSIGEDLVLPFGFNTDTYYEYTMKTRVLGIDEAKQIAVEKARNEASGNIPDDARIENIKTDFVRGEDGEETANAIIECIENIGYTERIGGN
;
A
#
# COMPACT_ATOMS: atom_id res chain seq x y z
N LYS A 1 -11.13 -30.24 -16.01
CA LYS A 1 -11.04 -30.81 -17.38
C LYS A 1 -10.32 -29.78 -18.23
N ALA A 2 -9.52 -30.18 -19.23
CA ALA A 2 -8.76 -29.20 -20.02
C ALA A 2 -9.73 -28.22 -20.72
N GLY A 3 -9.54 -26.92 -20.48
CA GLY A 3 -10.22 -25.86 -21.21
C GLY A 3 -9.64 -25.70 -22.61
N TYR A 4 -10.20 -24.79 -23.39
CA TYR A 4 -9.72 -24.45 -24.72
C TYR A 4 -8.78 -23.23 -24.66
N GLN A 5 -7.54 -23.40 -25.10
CA GLN A 5 -6.53 -22.35 -25.11
C GLN A 5 -6.91 -21.24 -26.10
N MET A 6 -7.00 -19.99 -25.63
CA MET A 6 -7.37 -18.82 -26.44
C MET A 6 -6.19 -17.93 -26.82
N VAL A 7 -5.04 -18.11 -26.16
CA VAL A 7 -3.81 -17.31 -26.36
C VAL A 7 -2.62 -18.23 -26.55
N LYS A 8 -1.59 -17.77 -27.27
CA LYS A 8 -0.34 -18.49 -27.53
C LYS A 8 0.84 -17.78 -26.90
N GLU A 9 1.95 -18.50 -26.78
CA GLU A 9 3.22 -17.90 -26.35
C GLU A 9 3.59 -16.75 -27.29
N GLY A 10 3.90 -15.59 -26.70
CA GLY A 10 4.22 -14.36 -27.42
C GLY A 10 3.02 -13.43 -27.67
N ASP A 11 1.79 -13.85 -27.36
CA ASP A 11 0.63 -12.98 -27.49
C ASP A 11 0.63 -11.89 -26.41
N THR A 12 0.38 -10.65 -26.83
CA THR A 12 0.03 -9.56 -25.90
C THR A 12 -1.44 -9.69 -25.53
N VAL A 13 -1.72 -9.61 -24.23
CA VAL A 13 -3.08 -9.76 -23.69
C VAL A 13 -3.51 -8.52 -22.92
N THR A 14 -4.81 -8.30 -22.83
CA THR A 14 -5.39 -7.16 -22.10
C THR A 14 -6.26 -7.62 -20.94
N LYS A 15 -6.49 -6.73 -19.97
CA LYS A 15 -7.33 -7.02 -18.80
C LYS A 15 -8.74 -7.42 -19.24
N GLY A 16 -9.21 -8.58 -18.77
CA GLY A 16 -10.53 -9.13 -19.09
C GLY A 16 -10.57 -9.98 -20.37
N GLN A 17 -9.44 -10.14 -21.07
CA GLN A 17 -9.36 -11.08 -22.18
C GLN A 17 -9.47 -12.52 -21.68
N VAL A 18 -10.27 -13.33 -22.37
CA VAL A 18 -10.37 -14.77 -22.08
C VAL A 18 -9.09 -15.46 -22.54
N LEU A 19 -8.33 -16.02 -21.60
CA LEU A 19 -7.07 -16.72 -21.88
C LEU A 19 -7.29 -18.23 -22.08
N ILE A 20 -8.24 -18.80 -21.34
CA ILE A 20 -8.67 -20.21 -21.42
C ILE A 20 -10.19 -20.25 -21.36
N SER A 21 -10.82 -20.78 -22.40
CA SER A 21 -12.28 -20.91 -22.49
C SER A 21 -12.77 -22.22 -21.89
N GLY A 22 -13.87 -22.15 -21.13
CA GLY A 22 -14.64 -23.32 -20.69
C GLY A 22 -15.53 -23.93 -21.77
N ALA A 23 -15.73 -23.24 -22.90
CA ALA A 23 -16.48 -23.75 -24.05
C ALA A 23 -15.51 -24.39 -25.05
N VAL A 24 -15.44 -25.72 -25.06
CA VAL A 24 -14.54 -26.49 -25.94
C VAL A 24 -15.31 -26.86 -27.22
N PRO A 25 -14.85 -26.47 -28.42
CA PRO A 25 -15.51 -26.81 -29.67
C PRO A 25 -15.48 -28.32 -29.93
N VAL A 26 -16.58 -28.87 -30.45
CA VAL A 26 -16.67 -30.29 -30.83
C VAL A 26 -16.13 -30.48 -32.25
N GLN A 27 -15.12 -31.35 -32.41
CA GLN A 27 -14.49 -31.60 -33.71
C GLN A 27 -15.53 -32.08 -34.74
N GLY A 28 -15.64 -31.36 -35.87
CA GLY A 28 -16.60 -31.66 -36.93
C GLY A 28 -17.99 -31.03 -36.78
N GLN A 29 -18.25 -30.27 -35.70
CA GLN A 29 -19.48 -29.51 -35.51
C GLN A 29 -19.17 -28.11 -34.96
N GLU A 30 -18.84 -27.17 -35.84
CA GLU A 30 -18.40 -25.80 -35.46
C GLU A 30 -19.43 -25.03 -34.63
N ALA A 31 -20.73 -25.37 -34.75
CA ALA A 31 -21.81 -24.75 -33.98
C ALA A 31 -22.05 -25.35 -32.59
N GLN A 32 -21.35 -26.44 -32.21
CA GLN A 32 -21.53 -27.09 -30.91
C GLN A 32 -20.27 -26.98 -30.04
N SER A 33 -20.47 -26.54 -28.79
CA SER A 33 -19.43 -26.50 -27.78
C SER A 33 -19.85 -27.27 -26.53
N ARG A 34 -18.87 -27.93 -25.90
CA ARG A 34 -19.04 -28.59 -24.61
C ARG A 34 -18.54 -27.67 -23.50
N LEU A 35 -19.38 -27.40 -22.51
CA LEU A 35 -18.97 -26.68 -21.31
C LEU A 35 -18.18 -27.59 -20.37
N VAL A 36 -17.01 -27.10 -19.95
CA VAL A 36 -16.13 -27.74 -18.97
C VAL A 36 -15.69 -26.73 -17.92
N HIS A 37 -15.37 -27.23 -16.72
CA HIS A 37 -14.57 -26.48 -15.76
C HIS A 37 -13.14 -26.39 -16.28
N ALA A 38 -12.86 -25.30 -17.00
CA ALA A 38 -11.52 -24.94 -17.43
C ALA A 38 -10.69 -24.54 -16.22
N MET A 39 -9.53 -25.16 -16.10
CA MET A 39 -8.49 -24.80 -15.14
C MET A 39 -7.18 -24.75 -15.90
N GLY A 40 -6.34 -23.77 -15.59
CA GLY A 40 -5.01 -23.64 -16.17
C GLY A 40 -4.32 -22.38 -15.66
N GLU A 41 -3.01 -22.35 -15.86
CA GLU A 41 -2.16 -21.22 -15.52
C GLU A 41 -1.69 -20.58 -16.81
N VAL A 42 -1.66 -19.25 -16.84
CA VAL A 42 -1.12 -18.49 -17.97
C VAL A 42 -0.06 -17.57 -17.41
N THR A 43 1.19 -17.97 -17.61
CA THR A 43 2.33 -17.19 -17.17
C THR A 43 2.66 -16.13 -18.22
N ALA A 44 2.75 -14.88 -17.79
CA ALA A 44 3.13 -13.77 -18.65
C ALA A 44 4.26 -12.96 -18.02
N ARG A 45 4.95 -12.21 -18.90
CA ARG A 45 5.85 -11.15 -18.47
C ARG A 45 5.06 -9.88 -18.29
N THR A 46 5.22 -9.24 -17.15
CA THR A 46 4.52 -8.01 -16.79
C THR A 46 5.50 -6.94 -16.34
N TRP A 47 5.09 -5.69 -16.48
CA TRP A 47 5.88 -4.52 -16.10
C TRP A 47 5.06 -3.66 -15.16
N TYR A 48 5.62 -3.38 -14.01
CA TYR A 48 5.06 -2.49 -13.00
C TYR A 48 5.90 -1.23 -12.94
N GLU A 49 5.24 -0.07 -13.05
CA GLU A 49 5.90 1.22 -13.15
C GLU A 49 5.53 2.11 -11.97
N GLY A 50 6.51 2.87 -11.49
CA GLY A 50 6.32 3.91 -10.49
C GLY A 50 7.17 5.12 -10.82
N LYS A 51 6.71 6.31 -10.40
CA LYS A 51 7.35 7.58 -10.77
C LYS A 51 7.31 8.58 -9.62
N CYS A 52 8.42 9.25 -9.37
CA CYS A 52 8.49 10.25 -8.31
C CYS A 52 9.27 11.49 -8.77
N PRO A 53 8.66 12.69 -8.72
CA PRO A 53 9.36 13.93 -8.97
C PRO A 53 10.48 14.16 -7.97
N ILE A 54 11.65 14.60 -8.45
CA ILE A 54 12.81 14.91 -7.63
C ILE A 54 12.62 16.29 -7.00
N LYS A 55 12.32 16.31 -5.69
CA LYS A 55 12.11 17.54 -4.93
C LYS A 55 13.25 17.75 -3.94
N GLN A 56 14.03 18.80 -4.15
CA GLN A 56 15.07 19.21 -3.18
C GLN A 56 14.48 19.85 -1.92
N LYS A 57 13.30 20.46 -2.02
CA LYS A 57 12.61 21.07 -0.87
C LYS A 57 11.57 20.09 -0.35
N ILE A 58 11.79 19.60 0.86
CA ILE A 58 10.83 18.76 1.57
C ILE A 58 10.31 19.49 2.81
N ILE A 59 9.07 19.20 3.18
CA ILE A 59 8.44 19.73 4.40
C ILE A 59 8.37 18.60 5.41
N GLU A 60 9.03 18.77 6.54
CA GLU A 60 9.09 17.76 7.60
C GLU A 60 8.49 18.30 8.90
N LYS A 61 7.95 17.38 9.70
CA LYS A 61 7.50 17.67 11.06
C LYS A 61 8.71 17.72 11.99
N GLU A 62 8.96 18.86 12.61
CA GLU A 62 9.97 19.02 13.66
C GLU A 62 9.28 19.27 15.00
N ARG A 63 9.59 18.47 16.02
CA ARG A 63 9.05 18.68 17.37
C ARG A 63 9.65 19.94 17.99
N THR A 64 8.79 20.81 18.52
CA THR A 64 9.24 22.05 19.19
C THR A 64 9.77 21.79 20.60
N GLY A 65 9.54 20.59 21.13
CA GLY A 65 9.83 20.22 22.52
C GLY A 65 8.73 20.62 23.51
N ARG A 66 7.76 21.47 23.11
CA ARG A 66 6.61 21.80 23.95
C ARG A 66 5.65 20.62 24.04
N LYS A 67 5.17 20.35 25.25
CA LYS A 67 4.18 19.31 25.53
C LYS A 67 3.08 19.81 26.45
N ASN A 68 1.89 19.26 26.30
CA ASN A 68 0.75 19.51 27.17
C ASN A 68 0.17 18.17 27.60
N ASN A 69 0.04 17.95 28.90
CA ASN A 69 -0.50 16.70 29.45
C ASN A 69 -1.93 16.94 29.92
N LYS A 70 -2.81 16.01 29.59
CA LYS A 70 -4.15 15.93 30.16
C LYS A 70 -4.31 14.61 30.87
N TYR A 71 -4.89 14.69 32.06
CA TYR A 71 -5.06 13.56 32.94
C TYR A 71 -6.54 13.23 33.08
N SER A 72 -6.86 11.95 33.02
CA SER A 72 -8.21 11.44 33.24
C SER A 72 -8.16 10.22 34.13
N ILE A 73 -9.17 10.06 34.98
CA ILE A 73 -9.39 8.83 35.74
C ILE A 73 -10.40 8.00 34.95
N VAL A 74 -10.07 6.75 34.71
CA VAL A 74 -10.98 5.78 34.10
C VAL A 74 -11.56 4.94 35.22
N LEU A 75 -12.87 4.76 35.26
CA LEU A 75 -13.57 3.90 36.21
C LEU A 75 -14.58 3.06 35.43
N PHE A 76 -14.38 1.73 35.40
CA PHE A 76 -15.12 0.82 34.52
C PHE A 76 -15.11 1.28 33.05
N SER A 77 -16.29 1.58 32.47
CA SER A 77 -16.46 2.13 31.11
C SER A 77 -16.47 3.67 31.07
N GLY A 78 -16.51 4.34 32.22
CA GLY A 78 -16.53 5.79 32.34
C GLY A 78 -15.13 6.41 32.36
N CYS A 79 -15.00 7.61 31.81
CA CYS A 79 -13.77 8.40 31.84
C CYS A 79 -14.04 9.81 32.36
N LEU A 80 -13.43 10.16 33.49
CA LEU A 80 -13.53 11.47 34.11
C LEU A 80 -12.25 12.28 33.86
N LYS A 81 -12.36 13.38 33.11
CA LYS A 81 -11.25 14.30 32.85
C LYS A 81 -10.98 15.15 34.09
N LEU A 82 -9.75 15.13 34.59
CA LEU A 82 -9.38 15.88 35.80
C LEU A 82 -9.26 17.39 35.55
N PHE A 83 -8.87 17.80 34.33
CA PHE A 83 -8.73 19.20 33.97
C PHE A 83 -9.38 19.50 32.64
N HIS A 84 -10.19 20.56 32.64
CA HIS A 84 -10.85 21.09 31.44
C HIS A 84 -10.01 22.26 30.93
N GLY A 85 -9.45 22.12 29.72
CA GLY A 85 -8.64 23.15 29.09
C GLY A 85 -8.49 22.86 27.61
N LYS A 86 -8.38 23.89 26.77
CA LYS A 86 -8.09 23.71 25.34
C LYS A 86 -6.61 23.33 25.17
N ILE A 87 -6.32 22.57 24.10
CA ILE A 87 -4.94 22.26 23.73
C ILE A 87 -4.35 23.54 23.13
N PRO A 88 -3.21 24.05 23.65
CA PRO A 88 -2.68 25.36 23.24
C PRO A 88 -1.87 25.32 21.93
N PHE A 89 -1.84 24.19 21.24
CA PHE A 89 -1.03 23.95 20.06
C PHE A 89 -1.88 23.94 18.80
N LYS A 90 -1.39 24.60 17.74
CA LYS A 90 -2.05 24.57 16.41
C LYS A 90 -1.82 23.23 15.71
N LEU A 91 -0.60 22.70 15.82
CA LEU A 91 -0.16 21.44 15.22
C LEU A 91 0.45 20.56 16.32
N TYR A 92 -0.07 19.35 16.50
CA TYR A 92 0.41 18.44 17.54
C TYR A 92 0.13 16.98 17.21
N ASP A 93 0.95 16.09 17.76
CA ASP A 93 0.69 14.66 17.81
C ASP A 93 0.21 14.28 19.22
N LYS A 94 -0.69 13.30 19.34
CA LYS A 94 -1.19 12.79 20.63
C LYS A 94 -0.57 11.42 20.92
N ALA A 95 0.00 11.26 22.10
CA ALA A 95 0.33 9.96 22.68
C ALA A 95 -0.57 9.69 23.89
N GLU A 96 -1.04 8.46 24.04
CA GLU A 96 -1.94 8.08 25.13
C GLU A 96 -1.32 6.95 25.96
N VAL A 97 -1.28 7.14 27.27
CA VAL A 97 -0.75 6.17 28.22
C VAL A 97 -1.82 5.83 29.23
N LYS A 98 -2.35 4.60 29.15
CA LYS A 98 -3.31 4.05 30.10
C LYS A 98 -2.59 3.20 31.13
N LYS A 99 -2.66 3.59 32.40
CA LYS A 99 -2.19 2.80 33.53
C LYS A 99 -3.38 2.23 34.28
N LYS A 100 -3.50 0.90 34.28
CA LYS A 100 -4.37 0.20 35.24
C LYS A 100 -3.62 0.13 36.56
N LEU A 101 -4.33 0.31 37.67
CA LEU A 101 -3.75 0.20 39.00
C LEU A 101 -4.07 -1.20 39.54
N SER A 102 -3.11 -1.80 40.25
CA SER A 102 -3.28 -3.07 40.95
C SER A 102 -2.65 -2.97 42.34
N ILE A 103 -3.17 -3.77 43.28
CA ILE A 103 -2.61 -3.94 44.62
C ILE A 103 -2.13 -5.40 44.72
N GLY A 104 -0.81 -5.60 44.83
CA GLY A 104 -0.22 -6.94 44.71
C GLY A 104 -0.32 -7.51 43.29
N GLU A 105 -0.10 -8.82 43.15
CA GLU A 105 -0.16 -9.52 41.86
C GLU A 105 -1.60 -9.83 41.41
N ASP A 106 -2.53 -10.00 42.36
CA ASP A 106 -3.84 -10.59 42.08
C ASP A 106 -5.02 -9.59 42.03
N LEU A 107 -4.89 -8.38 42.61
CA LEU A 107 -6.01 -7.45 42.71
C LEU A 107 -5.88 -6.27 41.73
N VAL A 108 -6.55 -6.37 40.58
CA VAL A 108 -6.69 -5.26 39.63
C VAL A 108 -7.81 -4.31 40.09
N LEU A 109 -7.49 -3.03 40.25
CA LEU A 109 -8.46 -2.03 40.68
C LEU A 109 -9.42 -1.67 39.54
N PRO A 110 -10.70 -1.38 39.86
CA PRO A 110 -11.69 -0.99 38.86
C PRO A 110 -11.49 0.43 38.30
N PHE A 111 -10.45 1.13 38.78
CA PHE A 111 -10.04 2.44 38.29
C PHE A 111 -8.60 2.45 37.78
N GLY A 112 -8.37 3.28 36.77
CA GLY A 112 -7.08 3.51 36.16
C GLY A 112 -6.84 4.99 35.88
N PHE A 113 -5.65 5.29 35.43
CA PHE A 113 -5.22 6.64 35.10
C PHE A 113 -4.84 6.70 33.62
N ASN A 114 -5.41 7.66 32.89
CA ASN A 114 -5.03 7.95 31.52
C ASN A 114 -4.27 9.28 31.45
N THR A 115 -3.14 9.26 30.76
CA THR A 115 -2.36 10.44 30.44
C THR A 115 -2.31 10.62 28.93
N ASP A 116 -2.98 11.65 28.46
CA ASP A 116 -2.89 12.11 27.08
C ASP A 116 -1.79 13.18 26.99
N THR A 117 -0.72 12.90 26.27
CA THR A 117 0.38 13.85 26.02
C THR A 117 0.28 14.37 24.60
N TYR A 118 0.12 15.69 24.48
CA TYR A 118 0.11 16.40 23.21
C TYR A 118 1.50 16.99 22.98
N TYR A 119 2.18 16.57 21.92
CA TYR A 119 3.49 17.09 21.53
C TYR A 119 3.31 18.06 20.39
N GLU A 120 3.73 19.31 20.57
CA GLU A 120 3.68 20.27 19.49
C GLU A 120 4.77 20.01 18.45
N TYR A 121 4.42 20.18 17.19
CA TYR A 121 5.37 20.22 16.10
C TYR A 121 5.15 21.43 15.20
N THR A 122 6.18 21.80 14.47
CA THR A 122 6.13 22.78 13.39
C THR A 122 6.55 22.13 12.08
N MET A 123 6.06 22.65 10.96
CA MET A 123 6.53 22.25 9.65
C MET A 123 7.78 23.07 9.30
N LYS A 124 8.91 22.40 9.06
CA LYS A 124 10.13 23.04 8.56
C LYS A 124 10.43 22.57 7.16
N THR A 125 10.89 23.51 6.33
CA THR A 125 11.41 23.20 5.00
C THR A 125 12.88 22.81 5.13
N ARG A 126 13.22 21.58 4.77
CA ARG A 126 14.60 21.11 4.62
C ARG A 126 14.97 21.12 3.14
N VAL A 127 16.16 21.62 2.83
CA VAL A 127 16.74 21.57 1.49
C VAL A 127 17.70 20.38 1.45
N LEU A 128 17.41 19.42 0.58
CA LEU A 128 18.20 18.22 0.34
C LEU A 128 19.30 18.50 -0.69
N GLY A 129 20.39 17.76 -0.58
CA GLY A 129 21.34 17.64 -1.68
C GLY A 129 20.69 16.96 -2.89
N ILE A 130 21.16 17.25 -4.11
CA ILE A 130 20.58 16.68 -5.33
C ILE A 130 20.64 15.15 -5.33
N ASP A 131 21.74 14.56 -4.86
CA ASP A 131 21.91 13.10 -4.82
C ASP A 131 20.97 12.44 -3.80
N GLU A 132 20.80 13.06 -2.62
CA GLU A 132 19.85 12.61 -1.59
C GLU A 132 18.41 12.68 -2.13
N ALA A 133 18.05 13.78 -2.81
CA ALA A 133 16.74 13.93 -3.42
C ALA A 133 16.48 12.88 -4.52
N LYS A 134 17.50 12.56 -5.33
CA LYS A 134 17.41 11.50 -6.36
C LYS A 134 17.22 10.12 -5.75
N GLN A 135 17.98 9.78 -4.70
CA GLN A 135 17.84 8.50 -4.01
C GLN A 135 16.44 8.32 -3.41
N ILE A 136 15.93 9.34 -2.71
CA ILE A 136 14.58 9.32 -2.14
C ILE A 136 13.52 9.18 -3.23
N ALA A 137 13.67 9.87 -4.36
CA ALA A 137 12.74 9.76 -5.48
C ALA A 137 12.76 8.34 -6.09
N VAL A 138 13.94 7.74 -6.28
CA VAL A 138 14.08 6.36 -6.77
C VAL A 138 13.43 5.37 -5.82
N GLU A 139 13.65 5.49 -4.52
CA GLU A 139 13.04 4.61 -3.52
C GLU A 139 11.52 4.72 -3.54
N LYS A 140 10.98 5.94 -3.61
CA LYS A 140 9.52 6.16 -3.73
C LYS A 140 8.95 5.59 -5.01
N ALA A 141 9.61 5.79 -6.15
CA ALA A 141 9.19 5.22 -7.43
C ALA A 141 9.20 3.68 -7.39
N ARG A 142 10.22 3.07 -6.76
CA ARG A 142 10.27 1.61 -6.56
C ARG A 142 9.16 1.11 -5.66
N ASN A 143 8.86 1.82 -4.57
CA ASN A 143 7.79 1.45 -3.64
C ASN A 143 6.40 1.59 -4.29
N GLU A 144 6.21 2.58 -5.16
CA GLU A 144 4.97 2.71 -5.95
C GLU A 144 4.82 1.56 -6.95
N ALA A 145 5.89 1.21 -7.67
CA ALA A 145 5.89 0.08 -8.60
C ALA A 145 5.62 -1.24 -7.86
N SER A 146 6.32 -1.49 -6.76
CA SER A 146 6.21 -2.75 -6.00
C SER A 146 4.88 -2.90 -5.27
N GLY A 147 4.22 -1.80 -4.89
CA GLY A 147 2.92 -1.84 -4.23
C GLY A 147 1.79 -2.43 -5.08
N ASN A 148 2.01 -2.59 -6.39
CA ASN A 148 1.04 -3.19 -7.32
C ASN A 148 1.38 -4.63 -7.72
N ILE A 149 2.54 -5.15 -7.30
CA ILE A 149 3.02 -6.49 -7.66
C ILE A 149 2.31 -7.55 -6.79
N PRO A 150 1.68 -8.58 -7.38
CA PRO A 150 1.13 -9.73 -6.65
C PRO A 150 2.19 -10.50 -5.86
N ASP A 151 1.78 -11.09 -4.73
CA ASP A 151 2.69 -11.83 -3.84
C ASP A 151 3.33 -13.07 -4.50
N ASP A 152 2.67 -13.64 -5.51
CA ASP A 152 3.11 -14.83 -6.27
C ASP A 152 3.93 -14.48 -7.52
N ALA A 153 4.12 -13.19 -7.81
CA ALA A 153 4.93 -12.74 -8.93
C ALA A 153 6.44 -12.91 -8.65
N ARG A 154 7.18 -13.40 -9.65
CA ARG A 154 8.64 -13.53 -9.60
C ARG A 154 9.30 -12.35 -10.29
N ILE A 155 10.02 -11.53 -9.54
CA ILE A 155 10.77 -10.39 -10.10
C ILE A 155 11.97 -10.91 -10.91
N GLU A 156 12.05 -10.51 -12.17
CA GLU A 156 13.18 -10.81 -13.06
C GLU A 156 14.18 -9.66 -13.10
N ASN A 157 13.70 -8.42 -13.14
CA ASN A 157 14.54 -7.27 -13.36
C ASN A 157 13.96 -5.99 -12.75
N ILE A 158 14.83 -5.07 -12.35
CA ILE A 158 14.46 -3.74 -11.88
C ILE A 158 15.32 -2.73 -12.61
N LYS A 159 14.68 -1.83 -13.36
CA LYS A 159 15.33 -0.72 -14.04
C LYS A 159 14.89 0.59 -13.42
N THR A 160 15.82 1.53 -13.29
CA THR A 160 15.54 2.87 -12.80
C THR A 160 16.24 3.89 -13.67
N ASP A 161 15.55 4.94 -14.04
CA ASP A 161 16.08 6.05 -14.83
C ASP A 161 15.56 7.40 -14.33
N PHE A 162 16.07 8.46 -14.96
CA PHE A 162 15.65 9.82 -14.68
C PHE A 162 15.23 10.48 -15.99
N VAL A 163 14.03 11.06 -16.01
CA VAL A 163 13.50 11.76 -17.17
C VAL A 163 13.25 13.22 -16.78
N ARG A 164 13.65 14.13 -17.66
CA ARG A 164 13.39 15.56 -17.50
C ARG A 164 12.18 15.96 -18.34
N GLY A 165 11.15 16.49 -17.69
CA GLY A 165 9.96 17.01 -18.35
C GLY A 165 10.22 18.31 -19.09
N GLU A 166 9.27 18.70 -19.94
CA GLU A 166 9.31 19.98 -20.68
C GLU A 166 9.25 21.21 -19.76
N ASP A 167 8.64 21.04 -18.58
CA ASP A 167 8.59 22.01 -17.48
C ASP A 167 9.95 22.17 -16.75
N GLY A 168 10.94 21.34 -17.10
CA GLY A 168 12.25 21.31 -16.49
C GLY A 168 12.32 20.50 -15.20
N GLU A 169 11.22 19.88 -14.74
CA GLU A 169 11.20 19.01 -13.57
C GLU A 169 11.85 17.66 -13.90
N GLU A 170 12.75 17.18 -13.02
CA GLU A 170 13.30 15.83 -13.13
C GLU A 170 12.44 14.84 -12.35
N THR A 171 12.12 13.70 -12.94
CA THR A 171 11.35 12.60 -12.36
C THR A 171 12.18 11.33 -12.38
N ALA A 172 12.21 10.60 -11.27
CA ALA A 172 12.75 9.25 -11.20
C ALA A 172 11.67 8.26 -11.60
N ASN A 173 11.97 7.33 -12.51
CA ASN A 173 11.09 6.21 -12.80
C ASN A 173 11.72 4.89 -12.35
N ALA A 174 10.86 3.95 -11.97
CA ALA A 174 11.23 2.58 -11.68
C ALA A 174 10.31 1.65 -12.50
N ILE A 175 10.90 0.69 -13.19
CA ILE A 175 10.20 -0.35 -13.93
C ILE A 175 10.64 -1.70 -13.36
N ILE A 176 9.69 -2.47 -12.87
CA ILE A 176 9.91 -3.83 -12.34
C ILE A 176 9.30 -4.82 -13.32
N GLU A 177 10.15 -5.67 -13.89
CA GLU A 177 9.78 -6.75 -14.80
C GLU A 177 9.55 -8.02 -13.97
N CYS A 178 8.36 -8.61 -14.11
CA CYS A 178 7.94 -9.79 -13.37
C CYS A 178 7.52 -10.92 -14.33
N ILE A 179 7.56 -12.14 -13.81
CA ILE A 179 6.94 -13.32 -14.39
C ILE A 179 5.87 -13.79 -13.41
N GLU A 180 4.61 -13.81 -13.84
CA GLU A 180 3.48 -14.11 -12.95
C GLU A 180 2.35 -14.81 -13.69
N ASN A 181 1.47 -15.47 -12.94
CA ASN A 181 0.21 -15.96 -13.49
C ASN A 181 -0.80 -14.82 -13.60
N ILE A 182 -1.25 -14.53 -14.80
CA ILE A 182 -2.21 -13.44 -15.06
C ILE A 182 -3.67 -13.90 -15.07
N GLY A 183 -3.90 -15.23 -14.98
CA GLY A 183 -5.22 -15.82 -15.04
C GLY A 183 -5.91 -15.89 -13.68
N TYR A 184 -7.16 -15.45 -13.62
CA TYR A 184 -8.09 -15.77 -12.53
C TYR A 184 -9.31 -16.52 -13.07
N THR A 185 -9.94 -17.34 -12.23
CA THR A 185 -11.11 -18.13 -12.64
C THR A 185 -12.38 -17.27 -12.56
N GLU A 186 -13.14 -17.21 -13.65
CA GLU A 186 -14.44 -16.52 -13.70
C GLU A 186 -15.56 -17.51 -14.10
N ARG A 187 -16.76 -17.34 -13.52
CA ARG A 187 -17.92 -18.20 -13.82
C ARG A 187 -18.59 -17.75 -15.11
N ILE A 188 -18.82 -18.69 -16.02
CA ILE A 188 -19.64 -18.48 -17.22
C ILE A 188 -21.12 -18.67 -16.82
N GLY A 189 -21.75 -17.62 -16.29
CA GLY A 189 -23.21 -17.55 -16.08
C GLY A 189 -23.77 -18.21 -14.82
N GLY A 190 -24.79 -17.55 -14.25
CA GLY A 190 -25.57 -17.94 -13.06
C GLY A 190 -26.01 -16.70 -12.28
N ASN A 191 -27.30 -16.38 -12.30
CA ASN A 191 -27.91 -15.55 -11.25
C ASN A 191 -28.03 -16.35 -9.96
#